data_AF-A0A7J4XNZ0-F1
#
_entry.id   AF-A0A7J4XNZ0-F1
#
_cell.length_a   1.000
_cell.length_b   1.000
_cell.length_c   1.000
_cell.angle_alpha   90.00
_cell.angle_beta   90.00
_cell.angle_gamma   90.00
#
_symmetry.space_group_name_H-M   'P 1'
#
loop_
_entity.id
_entity.type
_entity.pdbx_description
1 polymer ?
#
loop_
_entity_poly.entity_id
_entity_poly.type
_entity_poly.pdbx_seq_one_letter_code
_entity_poly.pdbx_strand_id
1 'polypeptide(L)'
;MEQRIFVENKIDSYAHQMKRLFLYFFLVLALLSFSSVMAQDGRKVETVQHEPVSLTITVSGTTIRVQNATPGSTMEVYDILGVKITSVRIDTADKTVTLNLPKGYYIFKVGDTVRKVVIK
;
A
#
# COMPACT_ATOMS: atom_id res chain seq x y z
N MET A 1 -0.04 56.58 -22.18
CA MET A 1 -1.18 55.66 -22.33
C MET A 1 -0.74 54.36 -23.00
N GLU A 2 -0.03 54.47 -24.13
CA GLU A 2 0.56 53.38 -24.94
C GLU A 2 1.36 52.30 -24.16
N GLN A 3 2.24 52.70 -23.23
CA GLN A 3 3.09 51.73 -22.52
C GLN A 3 2.34 50.81 -21.55
N ARG A 4 1.18 51.24 -21.03
CA ARG A 4 0.35 50.41 -20.15
C ARG A 4 -0.34 49.29 -20.94
N ILE A 5 -0.83 49.61 -22.13
CA ILE A 5 -1.49 48.67 -23.04
C ILE A 5 -0.51 47.59 -23.53
N PHE A 6 0.76 47.96 -23.77
CA PHE A 6 1.80 47.02 -24.16
C PHE A 6 2.15 46.01 -23.05
N VAL A 7 2.17 46.44 -21.79
CA VAL A 7 2.44 45.55 -20.65
C VAL A 7 1.27 44.60 -20.41
N GLU A 8 0.03 45.09 -20.52
CA GLU A 8 -1.20 44.30 -20.31
C GLU A 8 -1.31 43.16 -21.34
N ASN A 9 -1.10 43.46 -22.63
CA ASN A 9 -1.07 42.45 -23.69
C ASN A 9 0.03 41.38 -23.50
N LYS A 10 1.17 41.76 -22.90
CA LYS A 10 2.25 40.83 -22.61
C LYS A 10 1.87 39.87 -21.47
N ILE A 11 1.19 40.37 -20.43
CA ILE A 11 0.71 39.58 -19.30
C ILE A 11 -0.38 38.60 -19.74
N ASP A 12 -1.30 39.02 -20.60
CA ASP A 12 -2.35 38.15 -21.14
C ASP A 12 -1.79 37.05 -22.03
N SER A 13 -0.76 37.37 -22.82
CA SER A 13 -0.01 36.39 -23.59
C SER A 13 0.67 35.37 -22.69
N TYR A 14 1.37 35.81 -21.63
CA TYR A 14 1.99 34.89 -20.66
C TYR A 14 0.97 34.04 -19.90
N ALA A 15 -0.18 34.61 -19.52
CA ALA A 15 -1.25 33.87 -18.87
C ALA A 15 -1.82 32.78 -19.79
N HIS A 16 -1.92 33.03 -21.10
CA HIS A 16 -2.36 32.02 -22.05
C HIS A 16 -1.32 30.91 -22.27
N GLN A 17 -0.03 31.25 -22.35
CA GLN A 17 1.07 30.28 -22.49
C GLN A 17 1.20 29.39 -21.24
N MET A 18 1.04 29.95 -20.04
CA MET A 18 1.08 29.20 -18.78
C MET A 18 -0.09 28.20 -18.66
N LYS A 19 -1.28 28.57 -19.12
CA LYS A 19 -2.44 27.65 -19.16
C LYS A 19 -2.21 26.49 -20.13
N ARG A 20 -1.61 26.73 -21.29
CA ARG A 20 -1.25 25.67 -22.26
C ARG A 20 -0.19 24.74 -21.68
N LEU A 21 0.83 25.28 -21.03
CA LEU A 21 1.87 24.50 -20.36
C LEU A 21 1.29 23.63 -19.23
N PHE A 22 0.38 24.18 -18.42
CA PHE A 22 -0.32 23.43 -17.37
C PHE A 22 -1.19 22.30 -17.93
N LEU A 23 -1.87 22.53 -19.06
CA LEU A 23 -2.65 21.50 -19.76
C LEU A 23 -1.77 20.35 -20.26
N TYR A 24 -0.59 20.63 -20.83
CA TYR A 24 0.34 19.57 -21.25
C TYR A 24 0.89 18.77 -20.07
N PHE A 25 1.21 19.44 -18.95
CA PHE A 25 1.67 18.75 -17.74
C PHE A 25 0.60 17.80 -17.19
N PHE A 26 -0.65 18.24 -17.12
CA PHE A 26 -1.77 17.41 -16.67
C PHE A 26 -2.06 16.26 -17.64
N LEU A 27 -1.94 16.49 -18.95
CA LEU A 27 -2.09 15.47 -19.98
C LEU A 27 -1.04 14.36 -19.85
N VAL A 28 0.22 14.70 -19.60
CA VAL A 28 1.30 13.71 -19.40
C VAL A 28 1.10 12.94 -18.08
N LEU A 29 0.66 13.60 -17.01
CA LEU A 29 0.38 12.95 -15.73
C LEU A 29 -0.78 11.96 -15.80
N ALA A 30 -1.83 12.28 -16.58
CA ALA A 30 -2.96 11.38 -16.80
C ALA A 30 -2.55 10.10 -17.56
N LEU A 31 -1.58 10.19 -18.48
CA LEU A 31 -1.08 9.03 -19.23
C LEU A 31 -0.26 8.05 -18.38
N LEU A 32 0.35 8.51 -17.26
CA LEU A 32 1.09 7.65 -16.33
C LEU A 32 0.18 6.84 -15.40
N SER A 33 -1.12 7.14 -15.34
CA SER A 33 -2.06 6.48 -14.43
C SER A 33 -2.72 5.23 -15.04
N PHE A 34 -2.48 4.94 -16.31
CA PHE A 34 -2.99 3.74 -16.98
C PHE A 34 -2.02 2.56 -16.86
N SER A 35 -1.73 2.11 -15.63
CA SER A 35 -1.25 0.75 -15.41
C SER A 35 -2.46 -0.16 -15.26
N SER A 36 -2.90 -0.73 -16.38
CA SER A 36 -3.97 -1.71 -16.45
C SER A 36 -3.65 -2.95 -15.60
N VAL A 37 -4.56 -3.27 -14.70
CA VAL A 37 -4.65 -4.58 -14.05
C VAL A 37 -4.81 -5.64 -15.15
N MET A 38 -3.86 -6.58 -15.21
CA MET A 38 -3.97 -7.76 -16.05
C MET A 38 -5.02 -8.69 -15.46
N ALA A 39 -6.09 -8.95 -16.19
CA ALA A 39 -6.92 -10.14 -15.98
C ALA A 39 -6.20 -11.33 -16.63
N GLN A 40 -5.65 -12.24 -15.83
CA GLN A 40 -5.21 -13.55 -16.31
C GLN A 40 -6.35 -14.55 -16.14
N ASP A 41 -7.01 -14.86 -17.25
CA ASP A 41 -7.82 -16.06 -17.40
C ASP A 41 -6.93 -17.23 -17.87
N GLY A 42 -7.04 -18.34 -17.14
CA GLY A 42 -6.60 -19.71 -17.44
C GLY A 42 -5.27 -19.97 -18.15
N ARG A 43 -4.26 -20.47 -17.40
CA ARG A 43 -3.65 -21.80 -17.66
C ARG A 43 -2.72 -22.22 -16.51
N LYS A 44 -3.00 -23.39 -15.91
CA LYS A 44 -2.05 -24.15 -15.07
C LYS A 44 -0.72 -24.29 -15.83
N VAL A 45 0.32 -23.64 -15.33
CA VAL A 45 1.71 -23.99 -15.63
C VAL A 45 2.36 -24.31 -14.30
N GLU A 46 2.49 -25.61 -14.04
CA GLU A 46 3.38 -26.15 -13.01
C GLU A 46 4.80 -25.75 -13.39
N THR A 47 5.27 -24.64 -12.81
CA THR A 47 6.70 -24.40 -12.68
C THR A 47 7.01 -24.72 -11.23
N VAL A 48 7.84 -25.75 -11.01
CA VAL A 48 8.54 -25.96 -9.74
C VAL A 48 9.52 -24.80 -9.58
N GLN A 49 8.97 -23.63 -9.22
CA GLN A 49 9.72 -22.56 -8.58
C GLN A 49 9.67 -22.92 -7.11
N HIS A 50 10.83 -23.00 -6.48
CA HIS A 50 10.90 -22.99 -5.03
C HIS A 50 10.39 -21.60 -4.60
N GLU A 51 9.06 -21.47 -4.46
CA GLU A 51 8.41 -20.27 -3.96
C GLU A 51 9.13 -19.92 -2.65
N PRO A 52 9.69 -18.71 -2.52
CA PRO A 52 10.14 -18.27 -1.21
C PRO A 52 8.93 -18.36 -0.31
N VAL A 53 9.01 -19.23 0.71
CA VAL A 53 7.87 -19.56 1.54
C VAL A 53 7.35 -18.27 2.16
N SER A 54 6.26 -17.74 1.59
CA SER A 54 5.83 -16.38 1.86
C SER A 54 5.19 -16.33 3.25
N LEU A 55 5.49 -15.26 3.98
CA LEU A 55 5.00 -15.06 5.33
C LEU A 55 3.47 -15.04 5.31
N THR A 56 2.85 -15.97 6.02
CA THR A 56 1.40 -16.16 6.04
C THR A 56 0.85 -15.80 7.40
N ILE A 57 -0.14 -14.92 7.43
CA ILE A 57 -0.85 -14.52 8.66
C ILE A 57 -2.30 -14.99 8.53
N THR A 58 -2.69 -15.93 9.37
CA THR A 58 -4.04 -16.50 9.43
C THR A 58 -4.68 -16.11 10.75
N VAL A 59 -5.93 -15.66 10.71
CA VAL A 59 -6.66 -15.23 11.90
C VAL A 59 -7.92 -16.08 12.06
N SER A 60 -8.08 -16.64 13.25
CA SER A 60 -9.18 -17.52 13.66
C SER A 60 -9.71 -17.02 15.00
N GLY A 61 -10.72 -16.14 14.95
CA GLY A 61 -11.26 -15.48 16.14
C GLY A 61 -10.20 -14.61 16.83
N THR A 62 -9.85 -14.95 18.07
CA THR A 62 -8.81 -14.29 18.88
C THR A 62 -7.41 -14.86 18.65
N THR A 63 -7.27 -15.87 17.81
CA THR A 63 -6.01 -16.57 17.59
C THR A 63 -5.41 -16.18 16.24
N ILE A 64 -4.16 -15.74 16.26
CA ILE A 64 -3.39 -15.39 15.08
C ILE A 64 -2.27 -16.42 14.93
N ARG A 65 -2.20 -17.06 13.77
CA ARG A 65 -1.11 -17.94 13.38
C ARG A 65 -0.26 -17.22 12.36
N VAL A 66 1.02 -17.05 12.67
CA VAL A 66 2.02 -16.53 11.75
C VAL A 66 2.91 -17.69 11.33
N GLN A 67 2.97 -17.95 10.02
CA GLN A 67 3.76 -19.01 9.43
C GLN A 67 4.83 -18.41 8.52
N ASN A 68 5.95 -19.11 8.42
CA ASN A 68 7.13 -18.72 7.63
C ASN A 68 7.70 -17.36 8.07
N ALA A 69 7.57 -17.05 9.35
CA ALA A 69 8.22 -15.89 9.95
C ALA A 69 9.71 -16.16 10.17
N THR A 70 10.55 -15.15 9.99
CA THR A 70 11.96 -15.24 10.39
C THR A 70 12.03 -15.36 11.92
N PRO A 71 12.69 -16.40 12.48
CA PRO A 71 12.90 -16.51 13.92
C PRO A 71 13.60 -15.27 14.47
N GLY A 72 13.08 -14.76 15.58
CA GLY A 72 13.52 -13.50 16.18
C GLY A 72 12.93 -12.24 15.55
N SER A 73 11.99 -12.36 14.60
CA SER A 73 11.18 -11.23 14.15
C SER A 73 10.18 -10.78 15.21
N THR A 74 9.67 -9.56 15.08
CA THR A 74 8.64 -9.01 15.96
C THR A 74 7.39 -8.74 15.14
N MET A 75 6.26 -9.32 15.57
CA MET A 75 4.95 -8.97 15.06
C MET A 75 4.42 -7.76 15.81
N GLU A 76 4.06 -6.71 15.09
CA GLU A 76 3.44 -5.50 15.60
C GLU A 76 1.98 -5.46 15.17
N VAL A 77 1.10 -5.06 16.08
CA VAL A 77 -0.33 -4.92 15.83
C VAL A 77 -0.73 -3.48 16.04
N TYR A 78 -1.40 -2.91 15.04
CA TYR A 78 -1.91 -1.56 15.05
C TYR A 78 -3.43 -1.56 14.86
N ASP A 79 -4.09 -0.54 15.40
CA ASP A 79 -5.46 -0.24 15.00
C ASP A 79 -5.51 0.29 13.56
N ILE A 80 -6.73 0.48 13.03
CA ILE A 80 -6.92 1.02 11.68
C ILE A 80 -6.46 2.47 11.52
N LEU A 81 -6.26 3.20 12.61
CA LEU A 81 -5.77 4.57 12.65
C LEU A 81 -4.23 4.63 12.69
N GLY A 82 -3.56 3.48 12.82
CA GLY A 82 -2.10 3.35 12.87
C GLY A 82 -1.52 3.46 14.28
N VAL A 83 -2.33 3.42 15.33
CA VAL A 83 -1.86 3.39 16.73
C VAL A 83 -1.40 1.99 17.09
N LYS A 84 -0.17 1.85 17.60
CA LYS A 84 0.38 0.56 18.03
C LYS A 84 -0.32 0.07 19.28
N ILE A 85 -0.97 -1.10 19.18
CA ILE A 85 -1.67 -1.76 20.29
C ILE A 85 -0.72 -2.67 21.06
N THR A 86 0.02 -3.53 20.36
CA THR A 86 0.92 -4.51 20.98
C THR A 86 2.03 -4.97 20.04
N SER A 87 3.05 -5.61 20.60
CA SER A 87 4.11 -6.29 19.86
C SER A 87 4.47 -7.62 20.50
N VAL A 88 4.61 -8.64 19.67
CA VAL A 88 4.91 -10.01 20.10
C VAL A 88 6.13 -10.51 19.34
N ARG A 89 7.14 -11.00 20.07
CA ARG A 89 8.31 -11.63 19.46
C ARG A 89 7.96 -13.01 18.92
N ILE A 90 8.43 -13.32 17.73
CA ILE A 90 8.22 -14.60 17.06
C ILE A 90 9.52 -15.39 17.08
N ASP A 91 9.57 -16.42 17.92
CA ASP A 91 10.79 -17.21 18.16
C ASP A 91 10.91 -18.41 17.21
N THR A 92 9.80 -18.82 16.61
CA THR A 92 9.68 -19.99 15.72
C THR A 92 9.12 -19.59 14.36
N ALA A 93 9.42 -20.37 13.32
CA ALA A 93 8.92 -20.10 11.97
C ALA A 93 7.39 -20.21 11.86
N ASP A 94 6.76 -21.05 12.68
CA ASP A 94 5.31 -21.12 12.87
C ASP A 94 5.03 -20.82 14.35
N LYS A 95 4.31 -19.73 14.61
CA LYS A 95 3.90 -19.33 15.95
C LYS A 95 2.44 -18.97 15.97
N THR A 96 1.73 -19.55 16.93
CA THR A 96 0.35 -19.21 17.22
C THR A 96 0.31 -18.32 18.46
N VAL A 97 -0.34 -17.17 18.33
CA VAL A 97 -0.46 -16.16 19.37
C VAL A 97 -1.95 -15.88 19.59
N THR A 98 -2.39 -15.97 20.84
CA THR A 98 -3.75 -15.56 21.19
C THR A 98 -3.72 -14.09 21.60
N LEU A 99 -4.40 -13.23 20.84
CA LEU A 99 -4.57 -11.82 21.14
C LEU A 99 -6.05 -11.55 21.38
N ASN A 100 -6.40 -11.07 22.57
CA ASN A 100 -7.77 -10.71 22.93
C ASN A 100 -8.11 -9.31 22.38
N LEU A 101 -8.16 -9.20 21.06
CA LEU A 101 -8.52 -7.96 20.37
C LEU A 101 -10.04 -7.91 20.19
N PRO A 102 -10.68 -6.75 20.41
CA PRO A 102 -12.08 -6.53 20.07
C PRO A 102 -12.37 -6.75 18.57
N LYS A 103 -13.65 -6.82 18.21
CA LYS A 103 -14.06 -6.86 16.80
C LYS A 103 -13.68 -5.55 16.11
N GLY A 104 -13.09 -5.63 14.93
CA GLY A 104 -12.62 -4.45 14.22
C GLY A 104 -11.59 -4.74 13.14
N TYR A 105 -11.06 -3.66 12.59
CA TYR A 105 -10.01 -3.68 11.59
C TYR A 105 -8.66 -3.40 12.24
N TYR A 106 -7.67 -4.22 11.89
CA TYR A 106 -6.32 -4.14 12.43
C TYR A 106 -5.28 -4.28 11.33
N ILE A 107 -4.10 -3.79 11.61
CA ILE A 107 -2.93 -3.91 10.75
C ILE A 107 -1.90 -4.75 11.50
N PHE A 108 -1.55 -5.88 10.91
CA PHE A 108 -0.49 -6.75 11.41
C PHE A 108 0.76 -6.53 10.57
N LYS A 109 1.87 -6.23 11.22
CA LYS A 109 3.17 -6.01 10.58
C LYS A 109 4.18 -7.02 11.12
N VAL A 110 4.88 -7.71 10.23
CA VAL A 110 5.99 -8.61 10.56
C VAL A 110 7.11 -8.36 9.56
N GLY A 111 8.20 -7.75 10.00
CA GLY A 111 9.26 -7.28 9.09
C GLY A 111 8.70 -6.34 8.02
N ASP A 112 8.92 -6.69 6.75
CA ASP A 112 8.43 -5.93 5.59
C ASP A 112 6.99 -6.31 5.18
N THR A 113 6.42 -7.34 5.79
CA THR A 113 5.06 -7.80 5.46
C THR A 113 4.04 -7.06 6.33
N VAL A 114 3.07 -6.41 5.67
CA VAL A 114 1.94 -5.73 6.32
C VAL A 114 0.63 -6.31 5.79
N ARG A 115 -0.29 -6.68 6.69
CA ARG A 115 -1.59 -7.28 6.35
C ARG A 115 -2.72 -6.59 7.11
N LYS A 116 -3.73 -6.11 6.39
CA LYS A 116 -5.01 -5.71 6.99
C LYS A 116 -5.82 -6.95 7.34
N VAL A 117 -6.32 -7.01 8.57
CA VAL A 117 -7.10 -8.14 9.09
C VAL A 117 -8.40 -7.61 9.70
N VAL A 118 -9.48 -8.38 9.53
CA VAL A 118 -10.77 -8.14 10.19
C VAL A 118 -10.98 -9.21 11.24
N ILE A 119 -11.22 -8.79 12.49
CA ILE A 119 -11.65 -9.68 13.57
C ILE A 119 -13.18 -9.59 13.66
N LYS A 120 -13.85 -10.72 13.40
CA LYS A 120 -15.31 -10.85 13.32
C LYS A 120 -15.99 -11.12 14.66
#